data_AF-A0A958PFA5-F1
#
_entry.id   AF-A0A958PFA5-F1
#
_cell.length_a   1.000
_cell.length_b   1.000
_cell.length_c   1.000
_cell.angle_alpha   90.00
_cell.angle_beta   90.00
_cell.angle_gamma   90.00
#
_symmetry.space_group_name_H-M   'P 1'
#
loop_
_entity.id
_entity.type
_entity.pdbx_description
1 polymer ?
#
loop_
_entity_poly.entity_id
_entity_poly.type
_entity_poly.pdbx_seq_one_letter_code
_entity_poly.pdbx_strand_id
1 'polypeptide(L)'
;MLALLWTGSANAGLFVTPDSASTELALGTRLCGTTAGHTAYHFDHCPRYRSLVSRVSEDISLQQRKAREKLGGKPIDVFEQDWLRSSKTRFVLTGIIFRGDRQPFLSGACAEVRLVYRLAGKYQDEGTEQETYLPFTLLLAYEIPGKNRRCAKLAADSLDVKLQEKAWIEAISTAPFRVELNFLNLRVEAPILEKSAGYAEYFMRTLRPKGEDLVVVALENTPDVDRILKSATKKKAYLDWIERNLGEIASGTAHLPDDLCASHAVSVAPFGALRKINAPFSQLPLPNVDLKAHKKIATTNLLLRRLNGMSCQGCHQTRSDAGFHFLGKNLEKSFKFNRTTLPASAHFFSEQSWRQQVTESLAKGHEVPARPFPGNLDAVPSAGSVCTLSTNFEPAGCGDSLSCRHPWEADAPEVNVGYCQLKKAPIAGEPCLLGNWTNRGGMDDALEMVLNTDCFGRAQCLPQKIGFPGGLCAASCEDNLPNSVCHPVPALQKFTDCRAANRGLAKCFEQAATPVSLRACGIDMPCRPDYVCALREAGDETKGGACVPPYFLPQLNTRGHEF
;
A
#
# COMPACT_ATOMS: atom_id res chain seq x y z
N MET A 1 -3.36 25.24 -5.35
CA MET A 1 -2.57 25.45 -6.59
C MET A 1 -2.03 24.15 -7.20
N LEU A 2 -1.91 23.03 -6.46
CA LEU A 2 -1.65 21.69 -7.05
C LEU A 2 -2.84 21.06 -7.81
N ALA A 3 -4.07 21.54 -7.59
CA ALA A 3 -5.23 21.14 -8.39
C ALA A 3 -5.10 21.52 -9.89
N LEU A 4 -4.21 22.46 -10.23
CA LEU A 4 -4.00 22.92 -11.60
C LEU A 4 -2.85 22.20 -12.32
N LEU A 5 -1.91 21.56 -11.62
CA LEU A 5 -0.83 20.79 -12.28
C LEU A 5 -1.26 19.37 -12.68
N TRP A 6 -2.44 18.92 -12.23
CA TRP A 6 -3.15 17.74 -12.73
C TRP A 6 -3.97 18.02 -14.01
N THR A 7 -3.83 19.22 -14.60
CA THR A 7 -4.53 19.62 -15.84
C THR A 7 -3.62 19.73 -17.07
N GLY A 8 -2.32 19.41 -16.92
CA GLY A 8 -1.33 19.52 -18.00
C GLY A 8 -1.36 18.40 -19.05
N SER A 9 -2.18 17.37 -18.85
CA SER A 9 -2.62 16.46 -19.92
C SER A 9 -4.11 16.24 -19.71
N ALA A 10 -4.86 16.06 -20.80
CA ALA A 10 -6.32 15.97 -20.84
C ALA A 10 -6.92 14.71 -20.16
N ASN A 11 -6.33 14.23 -19.07
CA ASN A 11 -6.73 12.99 -18.38
C ASN A 11 -7.38 13.32 -17.03
N ALA A 12 -8.70 13.16 -16.96
CA ALA A 12 -9.43 13.15 -15.70
C ALA A 12 -8.94 11.97 -14.84
N GLY A 13 -8.30 12.26 -13.70
CA GLY A 13 -7.99 11.22 -12.74
C GLY A 13 -9.28 10.63 -12.19
N LEU A 14 -9.43 9.30 -12.21
CA LEU A 14 -10.57 8.59 -11.63
C LEU A 14 -10.53 8.54 -10.09
N PHE A 15 -10.11 9.66 -9.50
CA PHE A 15 -10.13 9.92 -8.07
C PHE A 15 -10.25 11.42 -7.80
N VAL A 16 -10.78 11.76 -6.64
CA VAL A 16 -10.85 13.13 -6.13
C VAL A 16 -10.27 13.15 -4.72
N THR A 17 -9.42 14.14 -4.43
CA THR A 17 -8.99 14.48 -3.07
C THR A 17 -9.87 15.64 -2.57
N PRO A 18 -10.96 15.36 -1.85
CA PRO A 18 -11.92 16.38 -1.51
C PRO A 18 -11.29 17.45 -0.62
N ASP A 19 -11.65 18.71 -0.85
CA ASP A 19 -11.34 19.76 0.10
C ASP A 19 -12.31 19.62 1.29
N SER A 20 -11.77 19.38 2.47
CA SER A 20 -12.49 18.92 3.66
C SER A 20 -13.68 19.81 4.04
N ALA A 21 -14.91 19.27 4.04
CA ALA A 21 -16.05 19.75 4.85
C ALA A 21 -17.40 19.07 4.55
N SER A 22 -17.55 18.25 3.50
CA SER A 22 -18.87 17.66 3.20
C SER A 22 -19.33 16.72 4.33
N THR A 23 -20.29 17.20 5.12
CA THR A 23 -20.93 16.42 6.20
C THR A 23 -21.60 15.18 5.64
N GLU A 24 -22.09 15.23 4.40
CA GLU A 24 -22.70 14.10 3.71
C GLU A 24 -21.72 12.94 3.47
N LEU A 25 -20.44 13.22 3.29
CA LEU A 25 -19.40 12.21 3.06
C LEU A 25 -18.59 11.87 4.33
N ALA A 26 -18.93 12.46 5.47
CA ALA A 26 -18.31 12.12 6.75
C ALA A 26 -18.56 10.63 7.09
N LEU A 27 -17.57 9.99 7.71
CA LEU A 27 -17.68 8.57 8.10
C LEU A 27 -18.92 8.33 8.97
N GLY A 28 -19.21 9.22 9.92
CA GLY A 28 -20.40 9.10 10.77
C GLY A 28 -21.70 9.06 9.96
N THR A 29 -21.81 9.88 8.92
CA THR A 29 -23.03 9.92 8.09
C THR A 29 -23.15 8.65 7.26
N ARG A 30 -22.04 8.19 6.68
CA ARG A 30 -22.02 7.03 5.78
C ARG A 30 -22.04 5.68 6.49
N LEU A 31 -21.44 5.57 7.67
CA LEU A 31 -21.40 4.34 8.44
C LEU A 31 -22.56 4.26 9.45
N CYS A 32 -22.90 5.38 10.08
CA CYS A 32 -23.79 5.45 11.24
C CYS A 32 -25.11 6.18 10.98
N GLY A 33 -25.30 6.81 9.81
CA GLY A 33 -26.51 7.56 9.49
C GLY A 33 -26.68 8.84 10.30
N THR A 34 -25.61 9.37 10.93
CA THR A 34 -25.67 10.59 11.75
C THR A 34 -24.57 11.57 11.36
N THR A 35 -24.88 12.87 11.40
CA THR A 35 -23.89 13.95 11.26
C THR A 35 -23.31 14.40 12.60
N ALA A 36 -23.82 13.87 13.72
CA ALA A 36 -23.42 14.28 15.06
C ALA A 36 -22.02 13.76 15.40
N GLY A 37 -21.09 14.69 15.61
CA GLY A 37 -19.73 14.40 16.05
C GLY A 37 -18.81 13.88 14.93
N HIS A 38 -17.54 14.31 14.97
CA HIS A 38 -16.55 13.99 13.93
C HIS A 38 -15.37 13.18 14.46
N THR A 39 -15.38 12.82 15.74
CA THR A 39 -14.26 12.12 16.40
C THR A 39 -14.61 10.66 16.65
N ALA A 40 -13.58 9.84 16.84
CA ALA A 40 -13.75 8.42 17.14
C ALA A 40 -14.59 8.19 18.41
N TYR A 41 -14.46 9.06 19.41
CA TYR A 41 -15.30 9.09 20.61
C TYR A 41 -16.81 9.24 20.31
N HIS A 42 -17.18 10.17 19.43
CA HIS A 42 -18.60 10.39 19.11
C HIS A 42 -19.23 9.18 18.42
N PHE A 43 -18.44 8.43 17.66
CA PHE A 43 -18.90 7.21 17.00
C PHE A 43 -19.13 6.05 17.97
N ASP A 44 -18.79 6.15 19.26
CA ASP A 44 -19.10 5.09 20.22
C ASP A 44 -20.62 4.89 20.42
N HIS A 45 -21.45 5.87 20.07
CA HIS A 45 -22.92 5.69 20.06
C HIS A 45 -23.42 4.95 18.81
N CYS A 46 -22.59 4.79 17.79
CA CYS A 46 -22.91 4.08 16.55
C CYS A 46 -22.70 2.56 16.68
N PRO A 47 -23.75 1.73 16.59
CA PRO A 47 -23.62 0.28 16.74
C PRO A 47 -22.63 -0.36 15.76
N ARG A 48 -22.66 0.05 14.49
CA ARG A 48 -21.74 -0.45 13.45
C ARG A 48 -20.28 -0.12 13.76
N TYR A 49 -20.01 1.08 14.26
CA TYR A 49 -18.68 1.48 14.65
C TYR A 49 -18.21 0.74 15.90
N ARG A 50 -19.06 0.56 16.92
CA ARG A 50 -18.73 -0.27 18.09
C ARG A 50 -18.35 -1.70 17.69
N SER A 51 -19.10 -2.30 16.77
CA SER A 51 -18.78 -3.63 16.23
C SER A 51 -17.44 -3.66 15.48
N LEU A 52 -17.17 -2.64 14.67
CA LEU A 52 -15.88 -2.46 14.00
C LEU A 52 -14.74 -2.46 15.01
N VAL A 53 -14.82 -1.58 16.01
CA VAL A 53 -13.78 -1.42 17.03
C VAL A 53 -13.59 -2.70 17.83
N SER A 54 -14.68 -3.37 18.26
CA SER A 54 -14.60 -4.63 19.00
C SER A 54 -13.76 -5.69 18.28
N ARG A 55 -14.03 -5.90 16.99
CA ARG A 55 -13.33 -6.92 16.20
C ARG A 55 -11.88 -6.56 15.90
N VAL A 56 -11.66 -5.30 15.55
CA VAL A 56 -10.30 -4.79 15.32
C VAL A 56 -9.47 -4.89 16.60
N SER A 57 -10.06 -4.59 17.76
CA SER A 57 -9.41 -4.77 19.07
C SER A 57 -9.03 -6.22 19.37
N GLU A 58 -9.89 -7.18 19.05
CA GLU A 58 -9.60 -8.61 19.18
C GLU A 58 -8.40 -9.02 18.29
N ASP A 59 -8.40 -8.59 17.04
CA ASP A 59 -7.32 -8.84 16.07
C ASP A 59 -5.98 -8.27 16.53
N ILE A 60 -5.99 -6.98 16.91
CA ILE A 60 -4.82 -6.26 17.41
C ILE A 60 -4.25 -7.01 18.61
N SER A 61 -5.10 -7.32 19.59
CA SER A 61 -4.67 -7.97 20.82
C SER A 61 -4.06 -9.34 20.56
N LEU A 62 -4.65 -10.13 19.66
CA LEU A 62 -4.15 -11.46 19.31
C LEU A 62 -2.76 -11.38 18.67
N GLN A 63 -2.59 -10.52 17.66
CA GLN A 63 -1.32 -10.43 16.94
C GLN A 63 -0.20 -9.84 17.82
N GLN A 64 -0.50 -8.81 18.61
CA GLN A 64 0.48 -8.24 19.53
C GLN A 64 0.92 -9.24 20.61
N ARG A 65 0.03 -10.11 21.12
CA ARG A 65 0.42 -11.17 22.05
C ARG A 65 1.39 -12.16 21.40
N LYS A 66 1.07 -12.66 20.20
CA LYS A 66 1.95 -13.57 19.44
C LYS A 66 3.33 -12.96 19.19
N ALA A 67 3.38 -11.68 18.83
CA ALA A 67 4.63 -10.95 18.64
C ALA A 67 5.46 -10.85 19.92
N ARG A 68 4.84 -10.50 21.06
CA ARG A 68 5.52 -10.41 22.37
C ARG A 68 6.09 -11.76 22.81
N GLU A 69 5.31 -12.82 22.64
CA GLU A 69 5.76 -14.20 22.91
C GLU A 69 6.95 -14.57 22.03
N LYS A 70 6.89 -14.28 20.72
CA LYS A 70 7.96 -14.57 19.77
C LYS A 70 9.25 -13.82 20.07
N LEU A 71 9.14 -12.57 20.50
CA LEU A 71 10.28 -11.66 20.67
C LEU A 71 10.91 -11.70 22.06
N GLY A 72 10.29 -12.37 23.03
CA GLY A 72 10.89 -12.61 24.35
C GLY A 72 11.24 -11.32 25.10
N GLY A 73 10.38 -10.30 25.04
CA GLY A 73 10.56 -9.04 25.76
C GLY A 73 11.36 -7.96 25.02
N LYS A 74 11.82 -8.20 23.79
CA LYS A 74 12.40 -7.13 22.96
C LYS A 74 11.36 -6.02 22.68
N PRO A 75 11.80 -4.76 22.57
CA PRO A 75 10.89 -3.64 22.28
C PRO A 75 10.11 -3.85 20.97
N ILE A 76 8.82 -3.50 21.03
CA ILE A 76 7.91 -3.46 19.87
C ILE A 76 7.11 -2.16 19.90
N ASP A 77 6.98 -1.54 18.73
CA ASP A 77 6.05 -0.42 18.54
C ASP A 77 4.70 -1.01 18.14
N VAL A 78 3.61 -0.60 18.78
CA VAL A 78 2.30 -1.21 18.58
C VAL A 78 1.22 -0.17 18.33
N PHE A 79 0.21 -0.53 17.53
CA PHE A 79 -0.99 0.27 17.38
C PHE A 79 -1.77 0.30 18.70
N GLU A 80 -2.09 1.49 19.18
CA GLU A 80 -2.88 1.66 20.41
C GLU A 80 -4.36 1.64 20.07
N GLN A 81 -5.09 0.69 20.67
CA GLN A 81 -6.50 0.48 20.37
C GLN A 81 -7.38 1.66 20.80
N ASP A 82 -6.95 2.41 21.84
CA ASP A 82 -7.68 3.56 22.38
C ASP A 82 -7.77 4.72 21.38
N TRP A 83 -6.89 4.77 20.38
CA TRP A 83 -7.01 5.73 19.28
C TRP A 83 -8.34 5.59 18.52
N LEU A 84 -8.94 4.41 18.50
CA LEU A 84 -10.25 4.18 17.87
C LEU A 84 -11.42 4.65 18.73
N ARG A 85 -11.16 5.14 19.95
CA ARG A 85 -12.18 5.63 20.90
C ARG A 85 -11.89 7.03 21.42
N SER A 86 -10.74 7.61 21.05
CA SER A 86 -10.28 8.89 21.55
C SER A 86 -11.10 10.08 21.01
N SER A 87 -11.26 11.11 21.84
CA SER A 87 -11.83 12.39 21.44
C SER A 87 -10.84 13.23 20.62
N LYS A 88 -9.56 12.86 20.61
CA LYS A 88 -8.48 13.55 19.88
C LYS A 88 -8.24 12.98 18.49
N THR A 89 -8.91 11.89 18.13
CA THR A 89 -8.78 11.23 16.82
C THR A 89 -10.06 11.34 16.00
N ARG A 90 -9.92 11.37 14.69
CA ARG A 90 -11.02 11.48 13.72
C ARG A 90 -10.68 10.78 12.42
N PHE A 91 -11.70 10.28 11.71
CA PHE A 91 -11.53 9.78 10.34
C PHE A 91 -11.66 10.92 9.34
N VAL A 92 -10.62 11.10 8.53
CA VAL A 92 -10.56 12.12 7.48
C VAL A 92 -10.79 11.44 6.15
N LEU A 93 -11.76 11.92 5.36
CA LEU A 93 -11.92 11.48 3.99
C LEU A 93 -10.73 11.97 3.17
N THR A 94 -9.90 11.06 2.70
CA THR A 94 -8.70 11.38 1.93
C THR A 94 -8.94 11.28 0.43
N GLY A 95 -9.89 10.44 0.00
CA GLY A 95 -10.21 10.32 -1.42
C GLY A 95 -11.54 9.62 -1.73
N ILE A 96 -12.07 9.97 -2.90
CA ILE A 96 -13.20 9.30 -3.57
C ILE A 96 -12.63 8.66 -4.83
N ILE A 97 -12.83 7.36 -5.04
CA ILE A 97 -12.24 6.61 -6.15
C ILE A 97 -13.34 5.89 -6.92
N PHE A 98 -13.42 6.14 -8.23
CA PHE A 98 -14.26 5.37 -9.14
C PHE A 98 -13.52 4.13 -9.62
N ARG A 99 -14.20 2.98 -9.57
CA ARG A 99 -13.65 1.66 -9.83
C ARG A 99 -14.51 0.93 -10.84
N GLY A 100 -14.49 1.42 -12.09
CA GLY A 100 -15.11 0.75 -13.23
C GLY A 100 -14.49 -0.62 -13.53
N ASP A 101 -13.20 -0.79 -13.18
CA ASP A 101 -12.47 -2.05 -13.29
C ASP A 101 -13.01 -3.16 -12.40
N ARG A 102 -13.96 -2.85 -11.52
CA ARG A 102 -14.63 -3.80 -10.65
C ARG A 102 -15.84 -4.45 -11.28
N GLN A 103 -16.35 -3.95 -12.40
CA GLN A 103 -17.53 -4.50 -13.08
C GLN A 103 -17.50 -6.05 -13.21
N PRO A 104 -16.39 -6.71 -13.57
CA PRO A 104 -16.36 -8.18 -13.68
C PRO A 104 -16.62 -8.93 -12.37
N PHE A 105 -16.47 -8.27 -11.22
CA PHE A 105 -16.66 -8.86 -9.89
C PHE A 105 -18.04 -8.55 -9.29
N LEU A 106 -18.87 -7.75 -9.96
CA LEU A 106 -20.14 -7.27 -9.43
C LEU A 106 -21.32 -8.01 -10.04
N SER A 107 -22.30 -8.37 -9.21
CA SER A 107 -23.53 -9.02 -9.67
C SER A 107 -24.53 -7.97 -10.17
N GLY A 108 -24.31 -7.49 -11.40
CA GLY A 108 -25.26 -6.63 -12.11
C GLY A 108 -25.16 -5.12 -11.82
N ALA A 109 -24.16 -4.70 -11.05
CA ALA A 109 -23.79 -3.29 -10.91
C ALA A 109 -22.81 -2.84 -12.00
N CYS A 110 -22.73 -1.53 -12.23
CA CYS A 110 -21.88 -0.92 -13.25
C CYS A 110 -20.41 -0.85 -12.82
N ALA A 111 -20.18 -0.43 -11.58
CA ALA A 111 -18.87 -0.10 -11.03
C ALA A 111 -18.94 -0.06 -9.49
N GLU A 112 -17.79 0.10 -8.85
CA GLU A 112 -17.72 0.51 -7.44
C GLU A 112 -17.34 2.00 -7.33
N VAL A 113 -17.84 2.70 -6.31
CA VAL A 113 -17.22 3.91 -5.77
C VAL A 113 -16.70 3.60 -4.38
N ARG A 114 -15.49 4.07 -4.09
CA ARG A 114 -14.83 3.84 -2.80
C ARG A 114 -14.53 5.17 -2.12
N LEU A 115 -14.96 5.30 -0.87
CA LEU A 115 -14.58 6.41 0.01
C LEU A 115 -13.44 5.92 0.91
N VAL A 116 -12.28 6.58 0.81
CA VAL A 116 -11.09 6.22 1.57
C VAL A 116 -10.93 7.19 2.73
N TYR A 117 -10.87 6.66 3.94
CA TYR A 117 -10.68 7.43 5.17
C TYR A 117 -9.38 7.02 5.84
N ARG A 118 -8.66 7.99 6.39
CA ARG A 118 -7.52 7.75 7.28
C ARG A 118 -7.81 8.28 8.67
N LEU A 119 -7.43 7.53 9.69
CA LEU A 119 -7.48 8.01 11.06
C LEU A 119 -6.42 9.11 11.22
N ALA A 120 -6.79 10.24 11.77
CA ALA A 120 -5.89 11.33 12.14
C ALA A 120 -6.05 11.65 13.61
N GLY A 121 -4.98 12.08 14.24
CA GLY A 121 -4.98 12.51 15.64
C GLY A 121 -4.33 13.86 15.83
N LYS A 122 -4.79 14.57 16.88
CA LYS A 122 -4.24 15.83 17.35
C LYS A 122 -3.37 15.59 18.57
N TYR A 123 -2.12 16.03 18.53
CA TYR A 123 -1.20 15.93 19.66
C TYR A 123 -0.55 17.27 19.95
N GLN A 124 0.00 17.42 21.16
CA GLN A 124 0.79 18.59 21.54
C GLN A 124 2.27 18.27 21.37
N ASP A 125 2.99 19.14 20.68
CA ASP A 125 4.44 19.05 20.52
C ASP A 125 5.06 20.38 20.97
N GLU A 126 5.75 20.35 22.11
CA GLU A 126 6.35 21.54 22.75
C GLU A 126 5.38 22.74 22.86
N GLY A 127 4.12 22.47 23.22
CA GLY A 127 3.09 23.50 23.40
C GLY A 127 2.42 23.97 22.11
N THR A 128 2.76 23.38 20.96
CA THR A 128 2.09 23.62 19.68
C THR A 128 1.19 22.43 19.32
N GLU A 129 -0.07 22.70 18.98
CA GLU A 129 -0.97 21.66 18.44
C GLU A 129 -0.50 21.24 17.05
N GLN A 130 -0.26 19.95 16.87
CA GLN A 130 0.10 19.31 15.61
C GLN A 130 -0.96 18.26 15.23
N GLU A 131 -1.03 17.94 13.94
CA GLU A 131 -1.87 16.86 13.43
C GLU A 131 -1.05 15.83 12.65
N THR A 132 -1.40 14.57 12.80
CA THR A 132 -0.80 13.47 12.03
C THR A 132 -1.86 12.47 11.63
N TYR A 133 -1.74 11.88 10.45
CA TYR A 133 -2.41 10.63 10.22
C TYR A 133 -1.80 9.55 11.11
N LEU A 134 -2.62 8.57 11.45
CA LEU A 134 -2.24 7.32 12.06
C LEU A 134 -2.26 6.24 10.97
N PRO A 135 -1.51 5.14 11.13
CA PRO A 135 -1.38 4.13 10.09
C PRO A 135 -2.63 3.21 10.08
N PHE A 136 -3.82 3.80 9.95
CA PHE A 136 -5.10 3.11 9.91
C PHE A 136 -5.96 3.71 8.79
N THR A 137 -6.31 2.85 7.84
CA THR A 137 -7.16 3.19 6.69
C THR A 137 -8.46 2.40 6.78
N LEU A 138 -9.57 3.10 6.61
CA LEU A 138 -10.91 2.52 6.49
C LEU A 138 -11.47 2.91 5.13
N LEU A 139 -11.99 1.94 4.41
CA LEU A 139 -12.62 2.16 3.12
C LEU A 139 -14.08 1.73 3.16
N LEU A 140 -14.96 2.56 2.63
CA LEU A 140 -16.36 2.21 2.37
C LEU A 140 -16.56 2.00 0.87
N ALA A 141 -17.02 0.83 0.48
CA ALA A 141 -17.33 0.51 -0.91
C ALA A 141 -18.84 0.54 -1.16
N TYR A 142 -19.21 1.12 -2.30
CA TYR A 142 -20.58 1.25 -2.80
C TYR A 142 -20.64 0.63 -4.18
N GLU A 143 -21.60 -0.26 -4.41
CA GLU A 143 -21.94 -0.70 -5.76
C GLU A 143 -22.78 0.38 -6.41
N ILE A 144 -22.45 0.72 -7.65
CA ILE A 144 -23.21 1.69 -8.41
C ILE A 144 -24.19 0.95 -9.31
N PRO A 145 -25.51 1.06 -9.07
CA PRO A 145 -26.50 0.36 -9.87
C PRO A 145 -26.53 0.93 -11.28
N GLY A 146 -26.56 0.04 -12.27
CA GLY A 146 -26.70 0.45 -13.66
C GLY A 146 -26.19 -0.61 -14.63
N LYS A 147 -26.94 -0.84 -15.70
CA LYS A 147 -26.51 -1.61 -16.86
C LYS A 147 -26.63 -0.76 -18.12
N ASN A 148 -25.91 -1.16 -19.16
CA ASN A 148 -26.03 -0.61 -20.51
C ASN A 148 -25.92 0.93 -20.50
N ARG A 149 -26.93 1.63 -21.05
CA ARG A 149 -26.95 3.09 -21.21
C ARG A 149 -26.76 3.88 -19.90
N ARG A 150 -27.24 3.39 -18.75
CA ARG A 150 -27.03 4.06 -17.45
C ARG A 150 -25.57 3.96 -17.00
N CYS A 151 -24.97 2.78 -17.19
CA CYS A 151 -23.57 2.56 -16.90
C CYS A 151 -22.68 3.40 -17.84
N ALA A 152 -23.01 3.43 -19.12
CA ALA A 152 -22.33 4.25 -20.11
C ALA A 152 -22.38 5.75 -19.77
N LYS A 153 -23.54 6.27 -19.36
CA LYS A 153 -23.67 7.67 -18.91
C LYS A 153 -22.79 7.95 -17.70
N LEU A 154 -22.85 7.13 -16.66
CA LEU A 154 -22.04 7.34 -15.46
C LEU A 154 -20.54 7.30 -15.80
N ALA A 155 -20.10 6.34 -16.61
CA ALA A 155 -18.72 6.25 -17.02
C ALA A 155 -18.28 7.48 -17.84
N ALA A 156 -19.15 8.02 -18.70
CA ALA A 156 -18.90 9.27 -19.41
C ALA A 156 -18.79 10.47 -18.45
N ASP A 157 -19.70 10.58 -17.48
CA ASP A 157 -19.67 11.64 -16.46
C ASP A 157 -18.41 11.52 -15.56
N SER A 158 -17.92 10.29 -15.31
CA SER A 158 -16.66 10.02 -14.59
C SER A 158 -15.40 10.47 -15.34
N LEU A 159 -15.47 10.63 -16.67
CA LEU A 159 -14.35 11.13 -17.48
C LEU A 159 -14.34 12.66 -17.58
N ASP A 160 -15.42 13.32 -17.17
CA ASP A 160 -15.51 14.77 -17.13
C ASP A 160 -15.12 15.27 -15.73
N VAL A 161 -13.95 15.92 -15.62
CA VAL A 161 -13.43 16.48 -14.35
C VAL A 161 -14.42 17.43 -13.65
N LYS A 162 -15.36 18.06 -14.38
CA LYS A 162 -16.37 18.96 -13.81
C LYS A 162 -17.58 18.22 -13.25
N LEU A 163 -17.85 17.02 -13.73
CA LEU A 163 -19.04 16.23 -13.38
C LEU A 163 -18.71 15.08 -12.44
N GLN A 164 -17.50 14.53 -12.51
CA GLN A 164 -17.13 13.27 -11.89
C GLN A 164 -17.47 13.18 -10.39
N GLU A 165 -17.08 14.17 -9.59
CA GLU A 165 -17.29 14.14 -8.13
C GLU A 165 -18.78 14.11 -7.80
N LYS A 166 -19.54 15.02 -8.42
CA LYS A 166 -20.99 15.11 -8.24
C LYS A 166 -21.67 13.81 -8.69
N ALA A 167 -21.30 13.28 -9.85
CA ALA A 167 -21.86 12.05 -10.38
C ALA A 167 -21.61 10.85 -9.45
N TRP A 168 -20.42 10.76 -8.84
CA TRP A 168 -20.10 9.69 -7.90
C TRP A 168 -20.88 9.82 -6.59
N ILE A 169 -20.98 11.03 -6.04
CA ILE A 169 -21.73 11.29 -4.80
C ILE A 169 -23.22 10.99 -4.98
N GLU A 170 -23.81 11.42 -6.10
CA GLU A 170 -25.22 11.16 -6.41
C GLU A 170 -25.50 9.67 -6.69
N ALA A 171 -24.49 8.91 -7.11
CA ALA A 171 -24.63 7.51 -7.46
C ALA A 171 -24.47 6.55 -6.27
N ILE A 172 -23.83 6.97 -5.17
CA ILE A 172 -23.66 6.11 -3.99
C ILE A 172 -24.93 6.06 -3.14
N SER A 173 -25.27 4.87 -2.66
CA SER A 173 -26.30 4.70 -1.64
C SER A 173 -25.90 5.32 -0.30
N THR A 174 -26.88 5.42 0.61
CA THR A 174 -26.63 5.89 1.98
C THR A 174 -25.79 4.90 2.78
N ALA A 175 -25.94 3.60 2.55
CA ALA A 175 -25.19 2.55 3.21
C ALA A 175 -24.20 1.85 2.26
N PRO A 176 -22.96 1.59 2.70
CA PRO A 176 -21.99 0.80 1.94
C PRO A 176 -22.36 -0.68 1.96
N PHE A 177 -21.95 -1.43 0.93
CA PHE A 177 -22.10 -2.89 0.94
C PHE A 177 -20.92 -3.59 1.61
N ARG A 178 -19.75 -2.93 1.65
CA ARG A 178 -18.50 -3.49 2.18
C ARG A 178 -17.67 -2.42 2.88
N VAL A 179 -17.03 -2.81 3.97
CA VAL A 179 -16.06 -2.01 4.74
C VAL A 179 -14.73 -2.74 4.72
N GLU A 180 -13.67 -2.10 4.24
CA GLU A 180 -12.32 -2.67 4.16
C GLU A 180 -11.39 -1.92 5.11
N LEU A 181 -10.53 -2.66 5.80
CA LEU A 181 -9.58 -2.13 6.78
C LEU A 181 -8.17 -2.51 6.38
N ASN A 182 -7.24 -1.57 6.51
CA ASN A 182 -5.80 -1.79 6.43
C ASN A 182 -5.10 -0.92 7.48
N PHE A 183 -4.37 -1.54 8.40
CA PHE A 183 -3.63 -0.80 9.42
C PHE A 183 -2.30 -1.47 9.78
N LEU A 184 -1.30 -0.65 10.10
CA LEU A 184 -0.05 -1.12 10.71
C LEU A 184 -0.34 -1.46 12.17
N ASN A 185 -0.33 -2.76 12.49
CA ASN A 185 -0.62 -3.26 13.82
C ASN A 185 0.58 -3.17 14.76
N LEU A 186 1.76 -3.55 14.26
CA LEU A 186 2.99 -3.51 15.03
C LEU A 186 4.22 -3.38 14.16
N ARG A 187 5.32 -2.94 14.78
CA ARG A 187 6.61 -2.79 14.17
C ARG A 187 7.73 -3.19 15.14
N VAL A 188 8.77 -3.79 14.58
CA VAL A 188 10.04 -4.09 15.22
C VAL A 188 11.14 -3.40 14.42
N GLU A 189 11.98 -2.63 15.11
CA GLU A 189 12.96 -1.79 14.44
C GLU A 189 14.12 -2.57 13.82
N ALA A 190 14.75 -1.99 12.81
CA ALA A 190 15.89 -2.59 12.12
C ALA A 190 17.07 -2.94 13.04
N PRO A 191 17.45 -2.14 14.06
CA PRO A 191 18.50 -2.55 15.02
C PRO A 191 18.16 -3.81 15.83
N ILE A 192 16.88 -4.16 15.97
CA ILE A 192 16.43 -5.36 16.70
C ILE A 192 16.41 -6.58 15.77
N LEU A 193 15.93 -6.40 14.53
CA LEU A 193 15.86 -7.43 13.49
C LEU A 193 16.72 -7.03 12.28
N GLU A 194 18.05 -7.01 12.49
CA GLU A 194 19.00 -6.47 11.52
C GLU A 194 18.97 -7.19 10.17
N LYS A 195 18.80 -8.51 10.18
CA LYS A 195 18.85 -9.34 8.96
C LYS A 195 17.67 -9.10 8.01
N SER A 196 16.56 -8.58 8.50
CA SER A 196 15.36 -8.27 7.69
C SER A 196 15.07 -6.77 7.62
N ALA A 197 16.01 -5.93 8.07
CA ALA A 197 15.85 -4.49 8.19
C ALA A 197 14.59 -4.09 8.99
N GLY A 198 14.20 -4.91 9.96
CA GLY A 198 12.99 -4.74 10.77
C GLY A 198 11.82 -5.62 10.35
N TYR A 199 10.68 -5.36 10.98
CA TYR A 199 9.42 -6.07 10.72
C TYR A 199 8.26 -5.09 10.94
N ALA A 200 7.37 -4.96 9.98
CA ALA A 200 6.19 -4.10 10.02
C ALA A 200 5.00 -4.91 9.56
N GLU A 201 4.02 -5.06 10.44
CA GLU A 201 2.87 -5.94 10.25
C GLU A 201 1.61 -5.16 9.94
N TYR A 202 1.10 -5.35 8.74
CA TYR A 202 -0.14 -4.76 8.28
C TYR A 202 -1.26 -5.78 8.36
N PHE A 203 -2.32 -5.42 9.08
CA PHE A 203 -3.49 -6.26 9.22
C PHE A 203 -4.60 -5.76 8.29
N MET A 204 -5.19 -6.70 7.55
CA MET A 204 -6.27 -6.42 6.60
C MET A 204 -7.50 -7.26 6.91
N ARG A 205 -8.67 -6.64 6.84
CA ARG A 205 -9.97 -7.30 7.07
C ARG A 205 -11.05 -6.65 6.23
N THR A 206 -12.04 -7.47 5.87
CA THR A 206 -13.28 -7.00 5.26
C THR A 206 -14.48 -7.34 6.13
N LEU A 207 -15.38 -6.37 6.27
CA LEU A 207 -16.65 -6.48 6.95
C LEU A 207 -17.77 -6.09 5.99
N ARG A 208 -19.00 -6.50 6.28
CA ARG A 208 -20.20 -5.97 5.61
C ARG A 208 -21.26 -5.58 6.63
N PRO A 209 -22.11 -4.58 6.35
CA PRO A 209 -23.28 -4.32 7.18
C PRO A 209 -24.26 -5.50 7.22
N LYS A 210 -24.80 -5.78 8.41
CA LYS A 210 -25.91 -6.70 8.67
C LYS A 210 -26.81 -6.06 9.72
N GLY A 211 -27.79 -5.27 9.26
CA GLY A 211 -28.58 -4.41 10.13
C GLY A 211 -27.69 -3.33 10.78
N GLU A 212 -27.74 -3.25 12.10
CA GLU A 212 -26.92 -2.35 12.92
C GLU A 212 -25.52 -2.92 13.25
N ASP A 213 -25.26 -4.18 12.91
CA ASP A 213 -23.96 -4.80 13.10
C ASP A 213 -23.12 -4.70 11.81
N LEU A 214 -21.81 -4.81 11.95
CA LEU A 214 -20.95 -5.21 10.85
C LEU A 214 -20.68 -6.69 11.03
N VAL A 215 -20.55 -7.52 9.99
CA VAL A 215 -20.16 -8.95 10.09
C VAL A 215 -18.91 -9.24 9.27
N VAL A 216 -18.05 -10.11 9.78
CA VAL A 216 -16.82 -10.54 9.08
C VAL A 216 -17.20 -11.28 7.80
N VAL A 217 -16.49 -11.02 6.72
CA VAL A 217 -16.64 -11.71 5.44
C VAL A 217 -15.28 -12.14 4.89
N ALA A 218 -15.31 -12.95 3.83
CA ALA A 218 -14.13 -13.35 3.10
C ALA A 218 -13.35 -12.12 2.57
N LEU A 219 -12.03 -12.21 2.65
CA LEU A 219 -11.13 -11.36 1.88
C LEU A 219 -11.12 -11.87 0.45
N GLU A 220 -11.64 -11.05 -0.45
CA GLU A 220 -11.71 -11.36 -1.86
C GLU A 220 -10.34 -11.86 -2.38
N ASN A 221 -10.36 -12.99 -3.09
CA ASN A 221 -9.18 -13.56 -3.75
C ASN A 221 -7.97 -13.84 -2.84
N THR A 222 -8.20 -13.96 -1.53
CA THR A 222 -7.14 -14.24 -0.56
C THR A 222 -7.35 -15.61 0.06
N PRO A 223 -6.58 -16.65 -0.34
CA PRO A 223 -6.86 -18.01 0.07
C PRO A 223 -6.53 -18.25 1.55
N ASP A 224 -7.38 -19.02 2.21
CA ASP A 224 -7.13 -19.54 3.56
C ASP A 224 -6.19 -20.74 3.47
N VAL A 225 -4.88 -20.46 3.47
CA VAL A 225 -3.82 -21.45 3.26
C VAL A 225 -3.98 -22.65 4.21
N ASP A 226 -4.11 -22.38 5.50
CA ASP A 226 -4.22 -23.43 6.53
C ASP A 226 -5.47 -24.29 6.33
N ARG A 227 -6.62 -23.67 6.09
CA ARG A 227 -7.89 -24.39 5.92
C ARG A 227 -7.90 -25.23 4.65
N ILE A 228 -7.29 -24.74 3.57
CA ILE A 228 -7.16 -25.49 2.31
C ILE A 228 -6.23 -26.68 2.49
N LEU A 229 -5.06 -26.50 3.12
CA LEU A 229 -4.09 -27.59 3.34
C LEU A 229 -4.63 -28.70 4.26
N LYS A 230 -5.44 -28.34 5.27
CA LYS A 230 -6.00 -29.29 6.24
C LYS A 230 -7.27 -30.02 5.76
N SER A 231 -7.89 -29.58 4.67
CA SER A 231 -9.15 -30.17 4.17
C SER A 231 -8.99 -30.70 2.75
N ALA A 232 -9.08 -32.03 2.59
CA ALA A 232 -9.01 -32.68 1.27
C ALA A 232 -10.08 -32.13 0.30
N THR A 233 -11.30 -31.90 0.78
CA THR A 233 -12.40 -31.32 -0.01
C THR A 233 -12.07 -29.92 -0.50
N LYS A 234 -11.54 -29.04 0.38
CA LYS A 234 -11.18 -27.68 -0.01
C LYS A 234 -9.95 -27.63 -0.90
N LYS A 235 -8.96 -28.48 -0.64
CA LYS A 235 -7.80 -28.67 -1.51
C LYS A 235 -8.24 -29.05 -2.92
N LYS A 236 -9.15 -30.03 -3.06
CA LYS A 236 -9.72 -30.40 -4.36
C LYS A 236 -10.49 -29.24 -4.99
N ALA A 237 -11.38 -28.58 -4.26
CA ALA A 237 -12.16 -27.45 -4.77
C ALA A 237 -11.26 -26.30 -5.28
N TYR A 238 -10.16 -26.02 -4.58
CA TYR A 238 -9.16 -25.03 -4.96
C TYR A 238 -8.43 -25.42 -6.26
N LEU A 239 -7.96 -26.66 -6.38
CA LEU A 239 -7.29 -27.15 -7.59
C LEU A 239 -8.25 -27.13 -8.79
N ASP A 240 -9.46 -27.67 -8.62
CA ASP A 240 -10.52 -27.65 -9.64
C ASP A 240 -10.91 -26.23 -10.04
N TRP A 241 -10.80 -25.26 -9.12
CA TRP A 241 -11.04 -23.85 -9.43
C TRP A 241 -9.93 -23.28 -10.32
N ILE A 242 -8.65 -23.54 -10.03
CA ILE A 242 -7.54 -23.07 -10.88
C ILE A 242 -7.71 -23.61 -12.31
N GLU A 243 -7.94 -24.92 -12.46
CA GLU A 243 -8.07 -25.57 -13.77
C GLU A 243 -9.19 -24.94 -14.62
N ARG A 244 -10.32 -24.62 -13.99
CA ARG A 244 -11.49 -24.07 -14.69
C ARG A 244 -11.41 -22.57 -14.99
N ASN A 245 -10.50 -21.83 -14.36
CA ASN A 245 -10.48 -20.36 -14.39
C ASN A 245 -9.17 -19.79 -14.96
N LEU A 246 -8.38 -20.56 -15.73
CA LEU A 246 -7.10 -20.08 -16.27
C LEU A 246 -7.24 -18.81 -17.12
N GLY A 247 -8.35 -18.67 -17.87
CA GLY A 247 -8.65 -17.48 -18.67
C GLY A 247 -8.85 -16.23 -17.82
N GLU A 248 -9.70 -16.34 -16.81
CA GLU A 248 -10.03 -15.27 -15.86
C GLU A 248 -8.83 -14.93 -14.97
N ILE A 249 -8.01 -15.92 -14.61
CA ILE A 249 -6.75 -15.69 -13.90
C ILE A 249 -5.82 -14.87 -14.80
N ALA A 250 -5.64 -15.28 -16.06
CA ALA A 250 -4.78 -14.57 -17.01
C ALA A 250 -5.22 -13.11 -17.26
N SER A 251 -6.53 -12.87 -17.38
CA SER A 251 -7.12 -11.53 -17.54
C SER A 251 -7.13 -10.71 -16.24
N GLY A 252 -6.97 -11.35 -15.09
CA GLY A 252 -7.03 -10.72 -13.77
C GLY A 252 -8.45 -10.43 -13.29
N THR A 253 -9.44 -11.20 -13.75
CA THR A 253 -10.86 -11.10 -13.39
C THR A 253 -11.39 -12.32 -12.64
N ALA A 254 -10.54 -13.28 -12.29
CA ALA A 254 -10.95 -14.48 -11.55
C ALA A 254 -11.44 -14.13 -10.13
N HIS A 255 -12.45 -14.87 -9.68
CA HIS A 255 -13.00 -14.78 -8.33
C HIS A 255 -12.88 -16.13 -7.63
N LEU A 256 -12.02 -16.19 -6.60
CA LEU A 256 -11.89 -17.36 -5.72
C LEU A 256 -13.15 -17.48 -4.86
N PRO A 257 -13.77 -18.67 -4.76
CA PRO A 257 -14.92 -18.88 -3.90
C PRO A 257 -14.66 -18.45 -2.45
N ASP A 258 -15.62 -17.74 -1.86
CA ASP A 258 -15.53 -17.22 -0.48
C ASP A 258 -15.24 -18.31 0.56
N ASP A 259 -15.70 -19.55 0.32
CA ASP A 259 -15.47 -20.68 1.22
C ASP A 259 -14.00 -21.17 1.21
N LEU A 260 -13.20 -20.75 0.23
CA LEU A 260 -11.76 -20.97 0.15
C LEU A 260 -10.98 -19.75 0.66
N CYS A 261 -11.61 -18.58 0.77
CA CYS A 261 -10.96 -17.34 1.17
C CYS A 261 -10.81 -17.19 2.70
N ALA A 262 -9.70 -16.58 3.13
CA ALA A 262 -9.45 -16.18 4.51
C ALA A 262 -10.37 -15.02 4.91
N SER A 263 -10.57 -14.80 6.21
CA SER A 263 -11.37 -13.68 6.74
C SER A 263 -10.54 -12.46 7.17
N HIS A 264 -9.23 -12.62 7.19
CA HIS A 264 -8.24 -11.59 7.45
C HIS A 264 -6.92 -11.98 6.79
N ALA A 265 -6.01 -11.01 6.67
CA ALA A 265 -4.68 -11.21 6.14
C ALA A 265 -3.68 -10.38 6.94
N VAL A 266 -2.47 -10.93 7.07
CA VAL A 266 -1.31 -10.22 7.58
C VAL A 266 -0.33 -10.06 6.43
N SER A 267 0.10 -8.83 6.19
CA SER A 267 1.17 -8.53 5.26
C SER A 267 2.37 -7.92 5.97
N VAL A 268 3.58 -8.31 5.59
CA VAL A 268 4.80 -7.92 6.29
C VAL A 268 5.75 -7.15 5.38
N ALA A 269 6.29 -6.05 5.88
CA ALA A 269 7.41 -5.31 5.30
C ALA A 269 8.56 -5.21 6.33
N PRO A 270 9.80 -4.82 5.96
CA PRO A 270 10.32 -4.63 4.60
C PRO A 270 10.50 -5.94 3.83
N PHE A 271 11.02 -5.87 2.60
CA PHE A 271 11.22 -7.01 1.70
C PHE A 271 9.94 -7.78 1.38
N GLY A 272 8.80 -7.09 1.31
CA GLY A 272 7.51 -7.76 1.27
C GLY A 272 7.33 -8.69 0.06
N ALA A 273 7.93 -8.38 -1.08
CA ALA A 273 7.90 -9.23 -2.27
C ALA A 273 8.66 -10.57 -2.11
N LEU A 274 9.59 -10.67 -1.15
CA LEU A 274 10.39 -11.88 -0.90
C LEU A 274 9.80 -12.77 0.21
N ARG A 275 8.93 -12.19 1.03
CA ARG A 275 8.34 -12.86 2.19
C ARG A 275 7.23 -13.81 1.78
N LYS A 276 7.41 -15.10 2.10
CA LYS A 276 6.42 -16.15 1.82
C LYS A 276 5.04 -15.87 2.43
N ILE A 277 4.97 -15.21 3.59
CA ILE A 277 3.70 -14.80 4.21
C ILE A 277 2.86 -13.87 3.32
N ASN A 278 3.52 -13.12 2.42
CA ASN A 278 2.86 -12.22 1.47
C ASN A 278 2.47 -12.89 0.14
N ALA A 279 2.82 -14.17 -0.05
CA ALA A 279 2.57 -14.93 -1.26
C ALA A 279 1.72 -16.18 -0.95
N PRO A 280 0.45 -16.02 -0.50
CA PRO A 280 -0.35 -17.12 0.02
C PRO A 280 -0.62 -18.23 -1.00
N PHE A 281 -0.75 -17.92 -2.29
CA PHE A 281 -0.93 -18.95 -3.33
C PHE A 281 0.34 -19.77 -3.57
N SER A 282 1.53 -19.19 -3.36
CA SER A 282 2.81 -19.92 -3.44
C SER A 282 2.98 -20.94 -2.31
N GLN A 283 2.15 -20.88 -1.28
CA GLN A 283 2.14 -21.86 -0.18
C GLN A 283 1.20 -23.04 -0.46
N LEU A 284 0.44 -22.98 -1.55
CA LEU A 284 -0.55 -23.97 -1.94
C LEU A 284 -0.06 -24.76 -3.17
N PRO A 285 -0.50 -26.02 -3.32
CA PRO A 285 -0.17 -26.81 -4.50
C PRO A 285 -0.83 -26.22 -5.76
N LEU A 286 -0.29 -26.52 -6.94
CA LEU A 286 -0.92 -26.18 -8.21
C LEU A 286 -1.34 -27.46 -8.94
N PRO A 287 -2.41 -27.40 -9.75
CA PRO A 287 -2.76 -28.50 -10.64
C PRO A 287 -1.74 -28.60 -11.78
N ASN A 288 -1.65 -29.78 -12.40
CA ASN A 288 -0.86 -29.96 -13.61
C ASN A 288 -1.69 -29.53 -14.83
N VAL A 289 -1.49 -28.31 -15.30
CA VAL A 289 -2.27 -27.69 -16.38
C VAL A 289 -1.37 -27.21 -17.51
N ASP A 290 -1.90 -27.25 -18.75
CA ASP A 290 -1.23 -26.61 -19.87
C ASP A 290 -1.45 -25.09 -19.84
N LEU A 291 -0.37 -24.37 -19.59
CA LEU A 291 -0.38 -22.91 -19.49
C LEU A 291 -0.04 -22.23 -20.81
N LYS A 292 0.45 -22.95 -21.83
CA LYS A 292 1.01 -22.35 -23.05
C LYS A 292 0.00 -21.51 -23.83
N ALA A 293 -1.28 -21.87 -23.77
CA ALA A 293 -2.37 -21.12 -24.39
C ALA A 293 -2.58 -19.72 -23.77
N HIS A 294 -2.11 -19.50 -22.54
CA HIS A 294 -2.34 -18.29 -21.77
C HIS A 294 -1.05 -17.46 -21.64
N LYS A 295 -0.74 -16.62 -22.64
CA LYS A 295 0.50 -15.81 -22.71
C LYS A 295 0.89 -15.14 -21.37
N LYS A 296 -0.08 -14.56 -20.65
CA LYS A 296 0.17 -13.83 -19.39
C LYS A 296 0.48 -14.73 -18.19
N ILE A 297 0.23 -16.03 -18.27
CA ILE A 297 0.49 -17.01 -17.20
C ILE A 297 1.17 -18.27 -17.76
N ALA A 298 1.94 -18.13 -18.85
CA ALA A 298 2.44 -19.24 -19.66
C ALA A 298 3.40 -20.21 -18.94
N THR A 299 3.84 -19.85 -17.74
CA THR A 299 4.65 -20.69 -16.86
C THR A 299 4.11 -20.65 -15.44
N THR A 300 4.46 -21.66 -14.64
CA THR A 300 4.08 -21.76 -13.23
C THR A 300 4.39 -20.50 -12.42
N ASN A 301 5.56 -19.89 -12.64
CA ASN A 301 5.98 -18.68 -11.91
C ASN A 301 5.09 -17.48 -12.26
N LEU A 302 4.63 -17.40 -13.51
CA LEU A 302 3.75 -16.33 -13.97
C LEU A 302 2.31 -16.52 -13.49
N LEU A 303 1.84 -17.77 -13.45
CA LEU A 303 0.60 -18.13 -12.80
C LEU A 303 0.62 -17.72 -11.32
N LEU A 304 1.65 -18.12 -10.57
CA LEU A 304 1.81 -17.75 -9.15
C LEU A 304 1.88 -16.24 -8.95
N ARG A 305 2.62 -15.52 -9.79
CA ARG A 305 2.69 -14.06 -9.72
C ARG A 305 1.32 -13.42 -9.93
N ARG A 306 0.54 -13.91 -10.89
CA ARG A 306 -0.82 -13.42 -11.15
C ARG A 306 -1.77 -13.73 -9.97
N LEU A 307 -1.72 -14.96 -9.44
CA LEU A 307 -2.51 -15.40 -8.29
C LEU A 307 -2.15 -14.62 -7.02
N ASN A 308 -0.87 -14.46 -6.70
CA ASN A 308 -0.48 -13.64 -5.55
C ASN A 308 -0.85 -12.17 -5.77
N GLY A 309 -0.75 -11.65 -7.01
CA GLY A 309 -1.15 -10.28 -7.32
C GLY A 309 -2.65 -9.98 -7.15
N MET A 310 -3.51 -10.99 -7.03
CA MET A 310 -4.95 -10.83 -6.72
C MET A 310 -5.27 -10.99 -5.23
N SER A 311 -4.35 -11.48 -4.40
CA SER A 311 -4.56 -11.54 -2.94
C SER A 311 -4.33 -10.18 -2.28
N CYS A 312 -4.92 -9.98 -1.09
CA CYS A 312 -4.71 -8.77 -0.30
C CYS A 312 -3.22 -8.55 -0.02
N GLN A 313 -2.49 -9.57 0.43
CA GLN A 313 -1.06 -9.46 0.74
C GLN A 313 -0.22 -9.16 -0.49
N GLY A 314 -0.47 -9.85 -1.62
CA GLY A 314 0.35 -9.63 -2.80
C GLY A 314 0.09 -8.27 -3.44
N CYS A 315 -1.15 -7.78 -3.46
CA CYS A 315 -1.46 -6.41 -3.86
C CYS A 315 -0.76 -5.40 -2.94
N HIS A 316 -0.81 -5.61 -1.63
CA HIS A 316 -0.19 -4.76 -0.61
C HIS A 316 1.35 -4.65 -0.73
N GLN A 317 2.01 -5.61 -1.39
CA GLN A 317 3.48 -5.58 -1.55
C GLN A 317 3.94 -5.25 -2.96
N THR A 318 3.10 -5.48 -3.97
CA THR A 318 3.51 -5.34 -5.38
C THR A 318 2.89 -4.12 -6.05
N ARG A 319 1.95 -3.43 -5.39
CA ARG A 319 1.09 -2.40 -5.96
C ARG A 319 0.87 -1.17 -5.06
N SER A 320 1.68 -0.98 -4.03
CA SER A 320 1.53 0.10 -3.04
C SER A 320 2.85 0.45 -2.37
N ASP A 321 2.93 1.59 -1.67
CA ASP A 321 4.10 2.04 -0.90
C ASP A 321 4.10 1.35 0.47
N ALA A 322 4.68 0.15 0.54
CA ALA A 322 4.61 -0.76 1.70
C ALA A 322 3.19 -0.94 2.27
N GLY A 323 2.16 -0.92 1.40
CA GLY A 323 0.77 -1.15 1.78
C GLY A 323 -0.20 -0.03 1.54
N PHE A 324 0.31 1.19 1.37
CA PHE A 324 -0.50 2.35 1.13
C PHE A 324 -0.56 2.63 -0.38
N HIS A 325 -1.74 2.39 -0.98
CA HIS A 325 -1.96 2.72 -2.39
C HIS A 325 -2.29 4.21 -2.56
N PHE A 326 -3.01 4.78 -1.58
CA PHE A 326 -3.48 6.15 -1.60
C PHE A 326 -3.42 6.76 -0.19
N LEU A 327 -2.59 7.79 -0.01
CA LEU A 327 -2.32 8.45 1.26
C LEU A 327 -3.18 9.71 1.49
N GLY A 328 -3.60 10.36 0.40
CA GLY A 328 -4.32 11.63 0.43
C GLY A 328 -3.40 12.84 0.60
N LYS A 329 -4.02 14.02 0.63
CA LYS A 329 -3.32 15.28 0.94
C LYS A 329 -2.81 15.29 2.39
N ASN A 330 -1.69 15.97 2.60
CA ASN A 330 -1.16 16.25 3.93
C ASN A 330 -2.17 17.06 4.76
N LEU A 331 -2.20 16.85 6.08
CA LEU A 331 -2.98 17.71 6.97
C LEU A 331 -2.30 19.07 7.11
N GLU A 332 -3.10 20.12 7.27
CA GLU A 332 -2.59 21.51 7.33
C GLU A 332 -1.58 21.71 8.46
N LYS A 333 -1.87 21.13 9.63
CA LYS A 333 -1.02 21.21 10.84
C LYS A 333 -0.04 20.05 10.98
N SER A 334 0.28 19.32 9.91
CA SER A 334 1.29 18.26 9.99
C SER A 334 2.70 18.81 10.05
N PHE A 335 3.49 18.24 10.95
CA PHE A 335 4.93 18.46 11.01
C PHE A 335 5.60 18.23 9.64
N LYS A 336 6.57 19.06 9.26
CA LYS A 336 7.13 19.08 7.89
C LYS A 336 7.71 17.73 7.43
N PHE A 337 8.46 17.04 8.29
CA PHE A 337 9.06 15.74 7.97
C PHE A 337 8.09 14.57 8.07
N ASN A 338 6.83 14.88 8.39
CA ASN A 338 5.73 13.94 8.37
C ASN A 338 4.89 14.05 7.08
N ARG A 339 5.27 14.90 6.13
CA ARG A 339 4.51 15.15 4.89
C ARG A 339 5.06 14.35 3.72
N THR A 340 4.19 14.02 2.76
CA THR A 340 4.57 13.43 1.47
C THR A 340 4.47 14.46 0.35
N THR A 341 5.31 14.31 -0.68
CA THR A 341 5.18 15.13 -1.90
C THR A 341 4.02 14.66 -2.76
N LEU A 342 3.76 13.34 -2.78
CA LEU A 342 2.70 12.74 -3.57
C LEU A 342 1.60 12.17 -2.65
N PRO A 343 0.31 12.28 -3.03
CA PRO A 343 -0.81 11.76 -2.26
C PRO A 343 -1.06 10.26 -2.47
N ALA A 344 -0.29 9.58 -3.32
CA ALA A 344 -0.51 8.18 -3.67
C ALA A 344 0.81 7.52 -4.12
N SER A 345 0.81 6.18 -4.21
CA SER A 345 1.99 5.44 -4.67
C SER A 345 2.26 5.62 -6.15
N ALA A 346 3.49 5.35 -6.56
CA ALA A 346 3.86 5.29 -7.98
C ALA A 346 2.93 4.37 -8.79
N HIS A 347 2.61 3.21 -8.21
CA HIS A 347 1.71 2.25 -8.81
C HIS A 347 0.25 2.77 -8.92
N PHE A 348 -0.21 3.60 -7.99
CA PHE A 348 -1.51 4.27 -8.12
C PHE A 348 -1.56 5.10 -9.39
N PHE A 349 -0.55 5.97 -9.57
CA PHE A 349 -0.49 6.84 -10.74
C PHE A 349 -0.37 6.05 -12.04
N SER A 350 0.44 4.98 -12.06
CA SER A 350 0.61 4.17 -13.26
C SER A 350 -0.66 3.38 -13.64
N GLU A 351 -1.46 2.92 -12.67
CA GLU A 351 -2.76 2.29 -12.93
C GLU A 351 -3.81 3.25 -13.52
N GLN A 352 -3.66 4.58 -13.37
CA GLN A 352 -4.69 5.52 -13.81
C GLN A 352 -4.94 5.47 -15.31
N SER A 353 -3.89 5.28 -16.12
CA SER A 353 -4.01 5.16 -17.57
C SER A 353 -4.88 3.98 -18.00
N TRP A 354 -4.66 2.81 -17.41
CA TRP A 354 -5.48 1.62 -17.66
C TRP A 354 -6.91 1.80 -17.12
N ARG A 355 -7.08 2.38 -15.93
CA ARG A 355 -8.43 2.65 -15.39
C ARG A 355 -9.21 3.64 -16.26
N GLN A 356 -8.53 4.61 -16.88
CA GLN A 356 -9.16 5.50 -17.86
C GLN A 356 -9.65 4.72 -19.08
N GLN A 357 -8.82 3.82 -19.65
CA GLN A 357 -9.25 2.95 -20.77
C GLN A 357 -10.44 2.06 -20.39
N VAL A 358 -10.49 1.55 -19.16
CA VAL A 358 -11.64 0.82 -18.64
C VAL A 358 -12.88 1.71 -18.64
N THR A 359 -12.79 2.91 -18.07
CA THR A 359 -13.93 3.84 -18.00
C THR A 359 -14.39 4.29 -19.39
N GLU A 360 -13.48 4.55 -20.32
CA GLU A 360 -13.80 4.85 -21.72
C GLU A 360 -14.52 3.68 -22.41
N SER A 361 -14.12 2.44 -22.11
CA SER A 361 -14.79 1.25 -22.64
C SER A 361 -16.21 1.13 -22.09
N LEU A 362 -16.39 1.34 -20.77
CA LEU A 362 -17.71 1.37 -20.14
C LEU A 362 -18.60 2.49 -20.72
N ALA A 363 -18.04 3.68 -20.96
CA ALA A 363 -18.75 4.82 -21.55
C ALA A 363 -19.26 4.53 -22.97
N LYS A 364 -18.55 3.67 -23.71
CA LYS A 364 -18.95 3.20 -25.06
C LYS A 364 -19.80 1.93 -25.02
N GLY A 365 -20.02 1.32 -23.85
CA GLY A 365 -20.71 0.03 -23.71
C GLY A 365 -19.92 -1.16 -24.25
N HIS A 366 -18.59 -1.05 -24.29
CA HIS A 366 -17.68 -2.10 -24.73
C HIS A 366 -17.18 -2.94 -23.55
N GLU A 367 -16.57 -4.09 -23.86
CA GLU A 367 -15.86 -4.91 -22.87
C GLU A 367 -14.68 -4.14 -22.26
N VAL A 368 -14.44 -4.35 -20.97
CA VAL A 368 -13.33 -3.72 -20.26
C VAL A 368 -12.00 -4.43 -20.59
N PRO A 369 -10.90 -3.69 -20.80
CA PRO A 369 -9.60 -4.30 -21.08
C PRO A 369 -9.10 -5.10 -19.89
N ALA A 370 -8.44 -6.23 -20.18
CA ALA A 370 -7.83 -7.10 -19.17
C ALA A 370 -6.84 -6.34 -18.27
N ARG A 371 -6.78 -6.72 -16.99
CA ARG A 371 -5.89 -6.07 -16.02
C ARG A 371 -4.41 -6.27 -16.40
N PRO A 372 -3.59 -5.22 -16.34
CA PRO A 372 -2.16 -5.32 -16.52
C PRO A 372 -1.52 -6.34 -15.57
N PHE A 373 -0.45 -6.97 -16.04
CA PHE A 373 0.25 -7.99 -15.26
C PHE A 373 0.91 -7.35 -14.03
N PRO A 374 0.93 -8.00 -12.85
CA PRO A 374 1.48 -7.38 -11.63
C PRO A 374 2.97 -7.04 -11.77
N GLY A 375 3.29 -5.75 -11.81
CA GLY A 375 4.65 -5.23 -12.03
C GLY A 375 4.95 -4.76 -13.46
N ASN A 376 3.94 -4.69 -14.35
CA ASN A 376 4.09 -4.21 -15.73
C ASN A 376 3.17 -3.00 -16.00
N LEU A 377 3.47 -1.86 -15.37
CA LEU A 377 2.59 -0.69 -15.45
C LEU A 377 3.29 0.65 -15.72
N ASP A 378 4.62 0.71 -15.78
CA ASP A 378 5.31 2.00 -15.93
C ASP A 378 5.39 2.40 -17.42
N ALA A 379 4.62 3.43 -17.81
CA ALA A 379 4.63 3.97 -19.18
C ALA A 379 5.94 4.70 -19.53
N VAL A 380 6.72 5.10 -18.52
CA VAL A 380 8.07 5.67 -18.68
C VAL A 380 9.03 4.94 -17.76
N PRO A 381 9.89 4.07 -18.30
CA PRO A 381 10.90 3.40 -17.51
C PRO A 381 11.89 4.40 -16.93
N SER A 382 11.90 4.53 -15.61
CA SER A 382 12.86 5.33 -14.86
C SER A 382 13.55 4.45 -13.82
N ALA A 383 14.67 4.91 -13.23
CA ALA A 383 15.29 4.12 -12.17
C ALA A 383 14.25 3.91 -11.02
N GLY A 384 14.33 2.83 -10.25
CA GLY A 384 13.34 2.51 -9.21
C GLY A 384 11.97 2.00 -9.71
N SER A 385 11.64 2.20 -10.99
CA SER A 385 10.46 1.62 -11.64
C SER A 385 10.51 0.09 -11.58
N VAL A 386 9.34 -0.55 -11.54
CA VAL A 386 9.25 -2.01 -11.55
C VAL A 386 9.49 -2.49 -12.98
N CYS A 387 10.27 -3.56 -13.12
CA CYS A 387 10.57 -4.16 -14.41
C CYS A 387 10.48 -5.68 -14.35
N THR A 388 10.51 -6.33 -15.51
CA THR A 388 10.46 -7.79 -15.61
C THR A 388 11.85 -8.36 -15.90
N LEU A 389 12.27 -9.36 -15.14
CA LEU A 389 13.54 -10.07 -15.34
C LEU A 389 13.45 -11.15 -16.42
N SER A 390 12.23 -11.63 -16.74
CA SER A 390 12.03 -12.68 -17.75
C SER A 390 11.81 -12.11 -19.15
N THR A 391 12.37 -12.76 -20.17
CA THR A 391 12.20 -12.44 -21.61
C THR A 391 10.83 -12.81 -22.19
N ASN A 392 9.96 -13.47 -21.44
CA ASN A 392 8.69 -14.03 -21.92
C ASN A 392 7.52 -13.02 -21.97
N PHE A 393 7.74 -11.76 -21.57
CA PHE A 393 6.78 -10.67 -21.72
C PHE A 393 7.39 -9.58 -22.58
N GLU A 394 6.53 -8.79 -23.23
CA GLU A 394 6.95 -7.47 -23.68
C GLU A 394 7.50 -6.72 -22.45
N PRO A 395 8.81 -6.41 -22.45
CA PRO A 395 9.43 -5.89 -21.26
C PRO A 395 8.82 -4.53 -20.93
N ALA A 396 8.41 -4.33 -19.68
CA ALA A 396 8.63 -3.04 -19.04
C ALA A 396 10.16 -2.89 -18.94
N GLY A 397 10.77 -2.54 -20.08
CA GLY A 397 12.21 -2.48 -20.21
C GLY A 397 12.70 -1.26 -19.47
N CYS A 398 13.73 -1.42 -18.64
CA CYS A 398 14.46 -0.28 -18.13
C CYS A 398 15.20 0.34 -19.31
N GLY A 399 14.83 1.55 -19.74
CA GLY A 399 15.36 2.20 -20.95
C GLY A 399 16.90 2.21 -21.01
N ASP A 400 17.49 2.68 -22.11
CA ASP A 400 18.89 2.37 -22.50
C ASP A 400 19.99 2.59 -21.43
N SER A 401 19.80 3.52 -20.49
CA SER A 401 20.76 3.79 -19.40
C SER A 401 20.58 2.92 -18.14
N LEU A 402 19.53 2.12 -18.09
CA LEU A 402 19.10 1.34 -16.94
C LEU A 402 19.07 -0.17 -17.26
N SER A 403 19.18 -1.00 -16.23
CA SER A 403 19.03 -2.44 -16.32
C SER A 403 18.04 -2.92 -15.28
N CYS A 404 17.21 -3.89 -15.65
CA CYS A 404 16.33 -4.53 -14.70
C CYS A 404 17.16 -5.46 -13.81
N ARG A 405 17.22 -5.15 -12.51
CA ARG A 405 17.96 -5.95 -11.53
C ARG A 405 17.08 -6.23 -10.33
N HIS A 406 17.14 -7.45 -9.81
CA HIS A 406 16.61 -7.72 -8.48
C HIS A 406 17.81 -7.91 -7.55
N PRO A 407 18.02 -7.00 -6.57
CA PRO A 407 19.25 -6.99 -5.77
C PRO A 407 19.38 -8.18 -4.81
N TRP A 408 18.37 -9.04 -4.71
CA TRP A 408 18.36 -10.16 -3.78
C TRP A 408 17.92 -11.43 -4.50
N GLU A 409 18.66 -12.52 -4.34
CA GLU A 409 18.19 -13.83 -4.79
C GLU A 409 17.31 -14.42 -3.69
N ALA A 410 16.19 -15.04 -4.07
CA ALA A 410 15.30 -15.70 -3.13
C ALA A 410 14.88 -17.04 -3.71
N ASP A 411 14.66 -18.03 -2.84
CA ASP A 411 13.95 -19.28 -3.18
C ASP A 411 12.44 -19.02 -3.36
N ALA A 412 12.07 -17.92 -4.02
CA ALA A 412 10.72 -17.49 -4.33
C ALA A 412 10.57 -17.46 -5.86
N PRO A 413 10.18 -18.59 -6.47
CA PRO A 413 10.20 -18.78 -7.92
C PRO A 413 9.35 -17.74 -8.70
N GLU A 414 8.37 -17.10 -8.05
CA GLU A 414 7.53 -16.04 -8.61
C GLU A 414 8.20 -14.66 -8.72
N VAL A 415 9.40 -14.46 -8.18
CA VAL A 415 10.12 -13.18 -8.22
C VAL A 415 10.81 -13.01 -9.58
N ASN A 416 10.00 -12.84 -10.62
CA ASN A 416 10.43 -12.49 -11.98
C ASN A 416 10.35 -10.98 -12.25
N VAL A 417 10.25 -10.17 -11.19
CA VAL A 417 10.25 -8.71 -11.26
C VAL A 417 11.52 -8.18 -10.62
N GLY A 418 12.11 -7.16 -11.22
CA GLY A 418 13.22 -6.40 -10.67
C GLY A 418 12.84 -4.94 -10.52
N TYR A 419 13.86 -4.13 -10.25
CA TYR A 419 13.76 -2.68 -10.28
C TYR A 419 14.76 -2.15 -11.29
N CYS A 420 14.39 -1.10 -11.99
CA CYS A 420 15.30 -0.43 -12.91
C CYS A 420 16.42 0.26 -12.14
N GLN A 421 17.66 -0.15 -12.39
CA GLN A 421 18.86 0.39 -11.74
C GLN A 421 19.85 0.86 -12.80
N LEU A 422 20.71 1.81 -12.46
CA LEU A 422 21.76 2.25 -13.36
C LEU A 422 22.71 1.08 -13.72
N LYS A 423 23.07 0.98 -15.00
CA LYS A 423 23.94 -0.11 -15.50
C LYS A 423 25.33 -0.11 -14.84
N LYS A 424 25.85 1.06 -14.46
CA LYS A 424 27.21 1.24 -13.92
C LYS A 424 27.31 0.81 -12.45
N ALA A 425 26.82 1.64 -11.53
CA ALA A 425 26.85 1.43 -10.09
C ALA A 425 25.60 2.07 -9.44
N PRO A 426 25.14 1.58 -8.28
CA PRO A 426 24.01 2.17 -7.59
C PRO A 426 24.32 3.61 -7.15
N ILE A 427 23.34 4.50 -7.30
CA ILE A 427 23.45 5.91 -6.88
C ILE A 427 22.88 6.14 -5.49
N ALA A 428 22.98 7.38 -4.98
CA ALA A 428 22.36 7.80 -3.74
C ALA A 428 20.90 7.33 -3.62
N GLY A 429 20.55 6.66 -2.52
CA GLY A 429 19.21 6.10 -2.32
C GLY A 429 19.01 4.64 -2.78
N GLU A 430 19.90 4.10 -3.60
CA GLU A 430 19.78 2.73 -4.13
C GLU A 430 20.42 1.69 -3.20
N PRO A 431 19.94 0.42 -3.22
CA PRO A 431 20.50 -0.64 -2.41
C PRO A 431 21.90 -1.02 -2.93
N CYS A 432 22.82 -1.27 -2.01
CA CYS A 432 24.21 -1.63 -2.28
C CYS A 432 24.63 -2.95 -1.65
N LEU A 433 23.70 -3.60 -0.93
CA LEU A 433 23.89 -4.93 -0.36
C LEU A 433 23.07 -5.93 -1.17
N LEU A 434 23.78 -6.90 -1.74
CA LEU A 434 23.20 -8.05 -2.41
C LEU A 434 23.28 -9.26 -1.50
N GLY A 435 22.29 -10.13 -1.55
CA GLY A 435 22.24 -11.28 -0.67
C GLY A 435 21.15 -12.28 -1.02
N ASN A 436 21.14 -13.37 -0.26
CA ASN A 436 20.20 -14.46 -0.40
C ASN A 436 19.12 -14.37 0.68
N TRP A 437 17.87 -14.27 0.27
CA TRP A 437 16.74 -14.23 1.16
C TRP A 437 16.31 -15.63 1.59
N THR A 438 16.23 -15.85 2.89
CA THR A 438 15.69 -17.08 3.49
C THR A 438 14.38 -16.79 4.21
N ASN A 439 13.32 -17.51 3.82
CA ASN A 439 12.04 -17.50 4.53
C ASN A 439 12.10 -18.47 5.72
N ARG A 440 12.14 -17.94 6.95
CA ARG A 440 12.22 -18.73 8.20
C ARG A 440 11.00 -18.58 9.10
N GLY A 441 10.02 -17.76 8.70
CA GLY A 441 8.75 -17.60 9.40
C GLY A 441 8.58 -16.21 9.98
N GLY A 442 8.36 -15.23 9.11
CA GLY A 442 7.98 -13.87 9.51
C GLY A 442 9.14 -13.12 10.15
N MET A 443 9.14 -12.99 11.48
CA MET A 443 10.18 -12.24 12.21
C MET A 443 11.58 -12.87 12.10
N ASP A 444 11.65 -14.16 11.78
CA ASP A 444 12.93 -14.86 11.60
C ASP A 444 13.45 -14.83 10.16
N ASP A 445 12.68 -14.29 9.21
CA ASP A 445 13.13 -14.15 7.83
C ASP A 445 14.40 -13.29 7.77
N ALA A 446 15.31 -13.64 6.85
CA ALA A 446 16.64 -13.06 6.84
C ALA A 446 17.17 -12.87 5.42
N LEU A 447 17.78 -11.71 5.17
CA LEU A 447 18.70 -11.50 4.07
C LEU A 447 20.11 -11.84 4.56
N GLU A 448 20.67 -12.96 4.11
CA GLU A 448 22.07 -13.29 4.33
C GLU A 448 22.91 -12.60 3.26
N MET A 449 23.74 -11.66 3.66
CA MET A 449 24.51 -10.82 2.74
C MET A 449 25.59 -11.64 2.03
N VAL A 450 25.69 -11.45 0.71
CA VAL A 450 26.67 -12.13 -0.15
C VAL A 450 27.69 -11.13 -0.68
N LEU A 451 27.26 -9.92 -1.05
CA LEU A 451 28.14 -8.91 -1.66
C LEU A 451 27.77 -7.49 -1.20
N ASN A 452 28.82 -6.70 -0.95
CA ASN A 452 28.74 -5.24 -0.83
C ASN A 452 29.28 -4.63 -2.13
N THR A 453 28.45 -3.90 -2.85
CA THR A 453 28.82 -3.27 -4.13
C THR A 453 29.28 -1.84 -3.93
N ASP A 454 30.27 -1.42 -4.72
CA ASP A 454 30.68 -0.02 -4.77
C ASP A 454 29.54 0.89 -5.22
N CYS A 455 29.38 2.01 -4.53
CA CYS A 455 28.42 3.04 -4.89
C CYS A 455 29.02 4.02 -5.92
N PHE A 456 28.17 4.66 -6.71
CA PHE A 456 28.59 5.65 -7.69
C PHE A 456 29.18 6.92 -7.03
N GLY A 457 30.31 7.40 -7.55
CA GLY A 457 30.92 8.66 -7.12
C GLY A 457 31.53 8.57 -5.72
N ARG A 458 31.20 9.53 -4.84
CA ARG A 458 31.68 9.58 -3.44
C ARG A 458 30.73 8.92 -2.44
N ALA A 459 29.65 8.30 -2.92
CA ALA A 459 28.70 7.61 -2.05
C ALA A 459 29.36 6.39 -1.37
N GLN A 460 28.93 6.10 -0.15
CA GLN A 460 29.35 4.94 0.64
C GLN A 460 28.16 4.03 0.90
N CYS A 461 28.39 2.72 0.87
CA CYS A 461 27.36 1.74 1.20
C CYS A 461 27.14 1.65 2.72
N LEU A 462 25.95 2.06 3.18
CA LEU A 462 25.52 1.95 4.58
C LEU A 462 24.75 0.64 4.82
N PRO A 463 24.89 0.03 6.01
CA PRO A 463 24.31 -1.27 6.31
C PRO A 463 22.79 -1.22 6.51
N GLN A 464 22.06 -2.29 6.18
CA GLN A 464 20.59 -2.29 6.29
C GLN A 464 20.01 -2.06 7.71
N LYS A 465 20.80 -2.29 8.78
CA LYS A 465 20.39 -2.03 10.17
C LYS A 465 20.02 -0.56 10.46
N ILE A 466 20.41 0.37 9.57
CA ILE A 466 19.95 1.77 9.63
C ILE A 466 18.53 1.96 9.10
N GLY A 467 17.82 0.88 8.76
CA GLY A 467 16.43 0.92 8.31
C GLY A 467 16.26 1.10 6.81
N PHE A 468 17.25 0.76 5.98
CA PHE A 468 17.12 0.76 4.51
C PHE A 468 17.22 -0.68 3.98
N PRO A 469 16.15 -1.23 3.37
CA PRO A 469 16.15 -2.62 2.89
C PRO A 469 17.18 -2.82 1.77
N GLY A 470 18.18 -3.68 2.02
CA GLY A 470 19.32 -3.90 1.12
C GLY A 470 20.43 -2.85 1.25
N GLY A 471 20.46 -2.12 2.37
CA GLY A 471 21.42 -1.04 2.58
C GLY A 471 21.09 0.21 1.76
N LEU A 472 22.01 1.17 1.80
CA LEU A 472 21.83 2.47 1.16
C LEU A 472 23.18 2.99 0.67
N CYS A 473 23.30 3.28 -0.63
CA CYS A 473 24.32 4.21 -1.08
C CYS A 473 23.97 5.60 -0.55
N ALA A 474 24.78 6.11 0.38
CA ALA A 474 24.60 7.43 0.99
C ALA A 474 25.80 8.31 0.66
N ALA A 475 25.54 9.59 0.40
CA ALA A 475 26.58 10.58 0.11
C ALA A 475 26.34 11.87 0.92
N SER A 476 27.36 12.73 0.98
CA SER A 476 27.20 14.06 1.55
C SER A 476 26.23 14.87 0.69
N CYS A 477 25.45 15.76 1.30
CA CYS A 477 24.60 16.68 0.55
C CYS A 477 25.40 17.64 -0.34
N GLU A 478 26.69 17.84 -0.06
CA GLU A 478 27.60 18.67 -0.87
C GLU A 478 28.08 17.98 -2.15
N ASP A 479 27.88 16.66 -2.26
CA ASP A 479 28.35 15.86 -3.40
C ASP A 479 27.54 16.09 -4.69
N ASN A 480 26.37 16.75 -4.60
CA ASN A 480 25.51 17.12 -5.74
C ASN A 480 25.34 15.99 -6.79
N LEU A 481 25.05 14.77 -6.33
CA LEU A 481 24.92 13.61 -7.21
C LEU A 481 23.70 13.74 -8.13
N PRO A 482 23.76 13.22 -9.38
CA PRO A 482 22.61 13.23 -10.28
C PRO A 482 21.39 12.53 -9.69
N ASN A 483 20.20 13.07 -9.94
CA ASN A 483 18.91 12.52 -9.48
C ASN A 483 18.84 12.31 -7.95
N SER A 484 19.61 13.08 -7.20
CA SER A 484 19.66 13.02 -5.75
C SER A 484 19.19 14.32 -5.11
N VAL A 485 18.83 14.22 -3.84
CA VAL A 485 18.33 15.32 -3.04
C VAL A 485 18.75 15.17 -1.59
N CYS A 486 19.13 16.28 -0.96
CA CYS A 486 19.44 16.28 0.47
C CYS A 486 18.15 16.14 1.28
N HIS A 487 18.10 15.16 2.18
CA HIS A 487 16.98 14.95 3.08
C HIS A 487 17.45 14.46 4.46
N PRO A 488 16.87 14.94 5.56
CA PRO A 488 17.24 14.50 6.90
C PRO A 488 16.72 13.09 7.21
N VAL A 489 17.62 12.18 7.55
CA VAL A 489 17.30 10.81 7.97
C VAL A 489 17.60 10.65 9.46
N PRO A 490 16.62 10.27 10.30
CA PRO A 490 16.84 10.07 11.73
C PRO A 490 17.72 8.84 11.97
N ALA A 491 18.78 9.01 12.75
CA ALA A 491 19.51 7.88 13.32
C ALA A 491 18.58 7.13 14.27
N LEU A 492 18.10 5.95 13.86
CA LEU A 492 17.03 5.20 14.53
C LEU A 492 17.27 5.04 16.03
N GLN A 493 18.47 4.64 16.47
CA GLN A 493 18.75 4.47 17.89
C GLN A 493 18.61 5.78 18.67
N LYS A 494 19.19 6.88 18.18
CA LYS A 494 19.09 8.21 18.85
C LYS A 494 17.65 8.70 18.91
N PHE A 495 16.89 8.50 17.83
CA PHE A 495 15.47 8.83 17.79
C PHE A 495 14.70 8.00 18.81
N THR A 496 15.00 6.70 18.87
CA THR A 496 14.41 5.74 19.80
C THR A 496 14.67 6.10 21.25
N ASP A 497 15.91 6.45 21.59
CA ASP A 497 16.29 6.86 22.94
C ASP A 497 15.62 8.18 23.33
N CYS A 498 15.57 9.15 22.42
CA CYS A 498 14.88 10.42 22.63
C CYS A 498 13.39 10.23 22.90
N ARG A 499 12.73 9.35 22.13
CA ARG A 499 11.31 9.03 22.30
C ARG A 499 11.06 8.27 23.60
N ALA A 500 11.96 7.38 24.02
CA ALA A 500 11.86 6.70 25.31
C ALA A 500 11.98 7.66 26.51
N ALA A 501 12.55 8.86 26.30
CA ALA A 501 12.60 9.94 27.28
C ALA A 501 11.39 10.90 27.23
N ASN A 502 10.25 10.48 26.64
CA ASN A 502 9.00 11.26 26.53
C ASN A 502 9.18 12.66 25.91
N ARG A 503 10.11 12.79 24.94
CA ARG A 503 10.32 14.05 24.21
C ARG A 503 9.41 14.12 22.98
N GLY A 504 9.07 15.35 22.59
CA GLY A 504 8.28 15.69 21.41
C GLY A 504 8.80 15.05 20.11
N LEU A 505 7.89 14.74 19.19
CA LEU A 505 8.21 14.01 17.95
C LEU A 505 9.12 14.85 17.05
N ALA A 506 8.76 16.12 16.83
CA ALA A 506 9.54 17.05 16.03
C ALA A 506 10.96 17.20 16.58
N LYS A 507 11.08 17.38 17.90
CA LYS A 507 12.35 17.51 18.59
C LYS A 507 13.23 16.28 18.47
N CYS A 508 12.67 15.09 18.68
CA CYS A 508 13.45 13.87 18.53
C CYS A 508 13.93 13.67 17.11
N PHE A 509 13.12 14.03 16.12
CA PHE A 509 13.56 14.02 14.73
C PHE A 509 14.71 15.01 14.51
N GLU A 510 14.57 16.26 14.94
CA GLU A 510 15.60 17.29 14.78
C GLU A 510 16.92 16.94 15.46
N GLN A 511 16.89 16.29 16.63
CA GLN A 511 18.08 15.86 17.35
C GLN A 511 18.76 14.61 16.77
N ALA A 512 17.96 13.72 16.17
CA ALA A 512 18.45 12.45 15.65
C ALA A 512 18.81 12.50 14.16
N ALA A 513 18.27 13.46 13.41
CA ALA A 513 18.38 13.49 11.96
C ALA A 513 19.71 14.05 11.47
N THR A 514 20.27 13.36 10.48
CA THR A 514 21.45 13.81 9.73
C THR A 514 21.07 13.98 8.27
N PRO A 515 21.33 15.14 7.65
CA PRO A 515 21.13 15.32 6.22
C PRO A 515 22.01 14.36 5.43
N VAL A 516 21.39 13.59 4.54
CA VAL A 516 22.08 12.69 3.61
C VAL A 516 21.51 12.88 2.21
N SER A 517 22.35 12.70 1.20
CA SER A 517 21.87 12.67 -0.17
C SER A 517 21.12 11.36 -0.42
N LEU A 518 19.84 11.47 -0.79
CA LEU A 518 18.96 10.36 -1.15
C LEU A 518 18.47 10.52 -2.58
N ARG A 519 17.84 9.49 -3.11
CA ARG A 519 17.19 9.54 -4.41
C ARG A 519 16.05 10.56 -4.42
N ALA A 520 16.05 11.45 -5.41
CA ALA A 520 14.94 12.37 -5.65
C ALA A 520 13.70 11.64 -6.18
N CYS A 521 12.52 12.18 -5.87
CA CYS A 521 11.25 11.63 -6.36
C CYS A 521 10.24 12.70 -6.74
N GLY A 522 9.29 12.29 -7.56
CA GLY A 522 8.18 13.08 -8.08
C GLY A 522 7.28 12.19 -8.94
N ILE A 523 6.30 12.79 -9.61
CA ILE A 523 5.37 12.02 -10.45
C ILE A 523 6.08 11.26 -11.59
N ASP A 524 7.09 11.89 -12.20
CA ASP A 524 7.89 11.31 -13.28
C ASP A 524 9.15 10.58 -12.79
N MET A 525 9.38 10.59 -11.47
CA MET A 525 10.50 9.92 -10.79
C MET A 525 9.98 9.12 -9.61
N PRO A 526 9.28 7.99 -9.86
CA PRO A 526 8.71 7.18 -8.80
C PRO A 526 9.78 6.58 -7.88
N CYS A 527 9.39 6.39 -6.61
CA CYS A 527 10.15 5.56 -5.69
C CYS A 527 9.90 4.07 -5.95
N ARG A 528 10.77 3.21 -5.39
CA ARG A 528 10.50 1.77 -5.33
C ARG A 528 9.18 1.51 -4.58
N PRO A 529 8.48 0.40 -4.85
CA PRO A 529 7.23 0.05 -4.16
C PRO A 529 7.34 -0.09 -2.63
N ASP A 530 8.54 -0.27 -2.08
CA ASP A 530 8.73 -0.31 -0.62
C ASP A 530 9.17 1.03 -0.01
N TYR A 531 9.08 2.12 -0.79
CA TYR A 531 9.48 3.49 -0.43
C TYR A 531 8.32 4.46 -0.68
N VAL A 532 8.36 5.60 -0.01
CA VAL A 532 7.41 6.71 -0.19
C VAL A 532 8.17 7.98 -0.56
N CYS A 533 7.53 8.87 -1.32
CA CYS A 533 8.09 10.17 -1.67
C CYS A 533 7.86 11.20 -0.55
N ALA A 534 8.82 11.31 0.37
CA ALA A 534 8.75 12.23 1.51
C ALA A 534 9.04 13.67 1.09
N LEU A 535 8.29 14.61 1.67
CA LEU A 535 8.48 16.02 1.38
C LEU A 535 9.84 16.51 1.92
N ARG A 536 10.57 17.26 1.08
CA ARG A 536 11.87 17.82 1.44
C ARG A 536 11.75 19.10 2.26
N GLU A 537 10.91 20.02 1.81
CA GLU A 537 10.78 21.37 2.35
C GLU A 537 9.29 21.70 2.48
N ALA A 538 8.87 22.20 3.64
CA ALA A 538 7.48 22.56 3.85
C ALA A 538 7.08 23.75 2.95
N GLY A 539 5.93 23.62 2.29
CA GLY A 539 5.34 24.72 1.52
C GLY A 539 5.67 24.73 0.03
N ASP A 540 6.50 23.80 -0.47
CA ASP A 540 6.80 23.71 -1.90
C ASP A 540 6.89 22.26 -2.41
N GLU A 541 5.72 21.66 -2.60
CA GLU A 541 5.56 20.31 -3.17
C GLU A 541 6.04 20.23 -4.63
N THR A 542 6.28 21.37 -5.30
CA THR A 542 6.77 21.42 -6.70
C THR A 542 8.26 21.11 -6.81
N LYS A 543 9.02 21.22 -5.72
CA LYS A 543 10.45 20.90 -5.65
C LYS A 543 10.76 19.40 -5.57
N GLY A 544 9.75 18.54 -5.63
CA GLY A 544 9.90 17.09 -5.49
C GLY A 544 10.10 16.64 -4.04
N GLY A 545 10.47 15.37 -3.87
CA GLY A 545 10.71 14.77 -2.56
C GLY A 545 11.94 13.87 -2.54
N ALA A 546 12.13 13.16 -1.43
CA ALA A 546 13.14 12.13 -1.28
C ALA A 546 12.48 10.75 -1.10
N CYS A 547 13.02 9.73 -1.78
CA CYS A 547 12.59 8.36 -1.52
C CYS A 547 13.12 7.88 -0.17
N VAL A 548 12.21 7.61 0.76
CA VAL A 548 12.52 7.01 2.06
C VAL A 548 11.63 5.81 2.32
N PRO A 549 12.07 4.82 3.11
CA PRO A 549 11.18 3.78 3.58
C PRO A 549 10.00 4.37 4.39
N PRO A 550 8.76 3.87 4.23
CA PRO A 550 7.55 4.48 4.79
C PRO A 550 7.59 4.71 6.31
N TYR A 551 8.23 3.81 7.05
CA TYR A 551 8.33 3.89 8.51
C TYR A 551 9.22 5.03 9.03
N PHE A 552 9.93 5.76 8.17
CA PHE A 552 10.57 7.02 8.54
C PHE A 552 9.58 8.19 8.62
N LEU A 553 8.37 8.04 8.08
CA LEU A 553 7.29 9.01 8.23
C LEU A 553 6.42 8.64 9.44
N PRO A 554 6.30 9.51 10.46
CA PRO A 554 5.45 9.26 11.63
C PRO A 554 4.00 8.89 11.29
N GLN A 555 3.46 9.43 10.20
CA GLN A 555 2.08 9.18 9.76
C GLN A 555 1.85 7.75 9.24
N LEU A 556 2.93 7.01 9.00
CA LEU A 556 2.94 5.60 8.59
C LEU A 556 3.58 4.73 9.67
N ASN A 557 3.65 5.22 10.91
CA ASN A 557 4.28 4.53 12.03
C ASN A 557 3.33 4.49 13.25
N THR A 558 3.44 3.42 14.05
CA THR A 558 2.69 3.22 15.30
C THR A 558 3.32 3.96 16.48
N ARG A 559 4.53 4.47 16.34
CA ARG A 559 5.22 5.20 17.40
C ARG A 559 5.04 6.71 17.28
N GLY A 560 4.98 7.39 18.42
CA GLY A 560 5.15 8.85 18.51
C GLY A 560 3.88 9.65 18.77
N HIS A 561 2.78 8.97 19.04
CA HIS A 561 1.45 9.56 19.08
C HIS A 561 0.81 9.38 20.45
N GLU A 562 1.20 10.22 21.42
CA GLU A 562 0.52 10.30 22.71
C GLU A 562 -0.65 11.29 22.56
N PHE A 563 -1.88 10.75 22.57
CA PHE A 563 -3.09 11.55 22.45
C PHE A 563 -3.68 11.87 23.80
#